data_AF-A0A842T4E2-F1
#
_entry.id   AF-A0A842T4E2-F1
#
_cell.length_a   1.000
_cell.length_b   1.000
_cell.length_c   1.000
_cell.angle_alpha   90.00
_cell.angle_beta   90.00
_cell.angle_gamma   90.00
#
_symmetry.space_group_name_H-M   'P 1'
#
loop_
_entity.id
_entity.type
_entity.pdbx_description
1 polymer ?
#
loop_
_entity_poly.entity_id
_entity_poly.type
_entity_poly.pdbx_seq_one_letter_code
_entity_poly.pdbx_strand_id
1 'polypeptide(L)'
;MSDTKKSQRKSVHATISDESYDVIEKYEKEYGSKSGVVDDALKKFKKFKEPKNADVREIWCRARDELNMVLVGKTTFLSYISGEVKEAFKKNVAIEVIEWFLGKLKEEMNLEEFIQGLMGMWHVANYFYKIESDKNKEGSYQLRFNHDLNKTYSNYWANYFETLLTDNWDCSVEKFIRNESFYLIIKPT
;
A
#
# COMPACT_ATOMS: atom_id res chain seq x y z
N MET A 1 32.21 29.57 -29.49
CA MET A 1 31.71 30.38 -28.36
C MET A 1 30.23 30.11 -28.25
N SER A 2 29.80 29.34 -27.25
CA SER A 2 28.38 29.04 -27.03
C SER A 2 27.81 30.07 -26.06
N ASP A 3 26.89 30.90 -26.54
CA ASP A 3 26.11 31.81 -25.71
C ASP A 3 25.23 31.01 -24.73
N THR A 4 25.70 30.90 -23.49
CA THR A 4 24.92 30.39 -22.38
C THR A 4 23.80 31.40 -22.10
N LYS A 5 22.59 31.16 -22.63
CA LYS A 5 21.39 31.95 -22.30
C LYS A 5 21.25 32.01 -20.78
N LYS A 6 21.57 33.16 -20.18
CA LYS A 6 21.30 33.46 -18.77
C LYS A 6 19.79 33.25 -18.53
N SER A 7 19.46 32.33 -17.63
CA SER A 7 18.10 32.16 -17.13
C SER A 7 17.59 33.50 -16.61
N GLN A 8 16.59 34.09 -17.29
CA GLN A 8 15.96 35.32 -16.85
C GLN A 8 15.11 35.03 -15.60
N ARG A 9 15.58 35.48 -14.44
CA ARG A 9 14.80 35.47 -13.20
C ARG A 9 13.75 36.58 -13.25
N LYS A 10 12.53 36.30 -12.78
CA LYS A 10 11.43 37.27 -12.68
C LYS A 10 11.08 37.48 -11.22
N SER A 11 10.82 38.73 -10.83
CA SER A 11 10.35 39.05 -9.48
C SER A 11 8.86 38.75 -9.35
N VAL A 12 8.48 38.14 -8.23
CA VAL A 12 7.08 37.89 -7.85
C VAL A 12 6.84 38.59 -6.52
N HIS A 13 5.83 39.44 -6.46
CA HIS A 13 5.41 40.12 -5.22
C HIS A 13 4.13 39.46 -4.71
N ALA A 14 4.22 38.85 -3.52
CA ALA A 14 3.10 38.20 -2.86
C ALA A 14 3.25 38.36 -1.34
N THR A 15 2.13 38.48 -0.64
CA THR A 15 2.07 38.39 0.82
C THR A 15 1.86 36.92 1.20
N ILE A 16 2.60 36.45 2.20
CA ILE A 16 2.53 35.08 2.72
C ILE A 16 2.22 35.12 4.23
N SER A 17 1.84 33.99 4.81
CA SER A 17 1.64 33.88 6.26
C SER A 17 2.97 33.91 7.02
N ASP A 18 2.92 34.28 8.30
CA ASP A 18 4.09 34.26 9.20
C ASP A 18 4.72 32.86 9.24
N GLU A 19 3.91 31.79 9.34
CA GLU A 19 4.38 30.40 9.31
C GLU A 19 5.13 30.06 8.01
N SER A 20 4.64 30.53 6.86
CA SER A 20 5.32 30.29 5.57
C SER A 20 6.64 31.06 5.51
N TYR A 21 6.67 32.27 6.08
CA TYR A 21 7.87 33.09 6.17
C TYR A 21 8.92 32.42 7.07
N ASP A 22 8.52 31.90 8.22
CA ASP A 22 9.39 31.17 9.16
C ASP A 22 10.02 29.94 8.50
N VAL A 23 9.26 29.18 7.70
CA VAL A 23 9.78 28.05 6.93
C VAL A 23 10.85 28.50 5.93
N ILE A 24 10.61 29.62 5.22
CA ILE A 24 11.58 30.16 4.27
C ILE A 24 12.87 30.58 4.99
N GLU A 25 12.78 31.31 6.11
CA GLU A 25 13.97 31.73 6.86
C GLU A 25 14.74 30.55 7.44
N LYS A 26 14.04 29.51 7.91
CA LYS A 26 14.67 28.31 8.45
C LYS A 26 15.56 27.60 7.42
N TYR A 27 15.14 27.54 6.15
CA TYR A 27 15.83 26.77 5.11
C TYR A 27 16.60 27.63 4.09
N GLU A 28 16.57 28.96 4.18
CA GLU A 28 17.21 29.82 3.17
C GLU A 28 18.70 29.55 3.00
N LYS A 29 19.41 29.19 4.07
CA LYS A 29 20.86 28.90 4.03
C LYS A 29 21.15 27.60 3.27
N GLU A 30 20.32 26.58 3.46
CA GLU A 30 20.45 25.28 2.79
C GLU A 30 20.19 25.39 1.28
N TYR A 31 19.20 26.22 0.90
CA TYR A 31 18.81 26.45 -0.50
C TYR A 31 19.49 27.68 -1.11
N GLY A 32 20.44 28.30 -0.39
CA GLY A 32 21.26 29.45 -0.80
C GLY A 32 20.56 30.81 -0.80
N SER A 33 19.22 30.88 -0.80
CA SER A 33 18.44 32.12 -0.65
C SER A 33 16.96 31.83 -0.40
N LYS A 34 16.21 32.84 0.07
CA LYS A 34 14.73 32.79 0.13
C LYS A 34 14.10 32.41 -1.21
N SER A 35 14.60 32.99 -2.31
CA SER A 35 14.15 32.64 -3.67
C SER A 35 14.47 31.19 -4.04
N GLY A 36 15.58 30.63 -3.55
CA GLY A 36 15.92 29.23 -3.77
C GLY A 36 14.93 28.26 -3.11
N VAL A 37 14.48 28.58 -1.89
CA VAL A 37 13.42 27.82 -1.20
C VAL A 37 12.11 27.88 -2.01
N VAL A 38 11.72 29.08 -2.45
CA VAL A 38 10.50 29.28 -3.25
C VAL A 38 10.58 28.54 -4.58
N ASP A 39 11.71 28.61 -5.29
CA ASP A 39 11.90 27.92 -6.57
C ASP A 39 11.80 26.40 -6.42
N ASP A 40 12.36 25.82 -5.36
CA ASP A 40 12.25 24.38 -5.08
C ASP A 40 10.82 23.99 -4.69
N ALA A 41 10.16 24.78 -3.85
CA ALA A 41 8.77 24.58 -3.49
C ALA A 41 7.85 24.63 -4.72
N LEU A 42 8.04 25.58 -5.64
CA LEU A 42 7.28 25.68 -6.88
C LEU A 42 7.54 24.50 -7.83
N LYS A 43 8.78 23.98 -7.90
CA LYS A 43 9.08 22.76 -8.65
C LYS A 43 8.32 21.56 -8.08
N LYS A 44 8.33 21.39 -6.76
CA LYS A 44 7.56 20.33 -6.07
C LYS A 44 6.06 20.49 -6.29
N PHE A 45 5.53 21.71 -6.16
CA PHE A 45 4.13 22.01 -6.44
C PHE A 45 3.75 21.71 -7.90
N LYS A 46 4.62 22.05 -8.86
CA LYS A 46 4.41 21.72 -10.27
C LYS A 46 4.39 20.20 -10.49
N LYS A 47 5.30 19.43 -9.89
CA LYS A 47 5.28 17.96 -9.96
C LYS A 47 4.01 17.37 -9.36
N PHE A 48 3.55 17.91 -8.24
CA PHE A 48 2.29 17.53 -7.62
C PHE A 48 1.09 17.80 -8.54
N LYS A 49 1.01 18.99 -9.16
CA LYS A 49 -0.07 19.34 -10.09
C LYS A 49 0.03 18.65 -11.46
N GLU A 50 1.23 18.28 -11.88
CA GLU A 50 1.50 17.61 -13.16
C GLU A 50 2.19 16.26 -12.92
N PRO A 51 1.42 15.19 -12.65
CA PRO A 51 1.95 13.86 -12.32
C PRO A 51 3.02 13.34 -13.28
N LYS A 52 2.92 13.67 -14.58
CA LYS A 52 3.91 13.31 -15.62
C LYS A 52 5.35 13.77 -15.33
N ASN A 53 5.54 14.74 -14.44
CA ASN A 53 6.85 15.29 -14.08
C ASN A 53 7.38 14.77 -12.72
N ALA A 54 6.59 13.97 -12.00
CA ALA A 54 6.97 13.37 -10.73
C ALA A 54 7.78 12.08 -10.93
N ASP A 55 8.43 11.61 -9.87
CA ASP A 55 9.13 10.33 -9.90
C ASP A 55 8.13 9.16 -10.01
N VAL A 56 8.57 8.05 -10.59
CA VAL A 56 7.73 6.85 -10.75
C VAL A 56 7.17 6.40 -9.40
N ARG A 57 7.96 6.38 -8.32
CA ARG A 57 7.48 5.93 -7.00
C ARG A 57 6.43 6.86 -6.42
N GLU A 58 6.63 8.17 -6.57
CA GLU A 58 5.66 9.17 -6.14
C GLU A 58 4.32 8.96 -6.86
N ILE A 59 4.36 8.69 -8.16
CA ILE A 59 3.16 8.39 -8.95
C ILE A 59 2.49 7.11 -8.52
N TRP A 60 3.25 6.07 -8.18
CA TRP A 60 2.68 4.83 -7.64
C TRP A 60 1.93 5.07 -6.32
N CYS A 61 2.52 5.81 -5.38
CA CYS A 61 1.85 6.16 -4.12
C CYS A 61 0.59 6.98 -4.36
N ARG A 62 0.67 7.99 -5.23
CA ARG A 62 -0.49 8.83 -5.56
C ARG A 62 -1.58 8.06 -6.29
N ALA A 63 -1.23 7.15 -7.21
CA ALA A 63 -2.22 6.34 -7.92
C ALA A 63 -2.98 5.41 -6.96
N ARG A 64 -2.30 4.88 -5.94
CA ARG A 64 -2.96 4.16 -4.84
C ARG A 64 -3.98 5.06 -4.13
N ASP A 65 -3.53 6.22 -3.63
CA ASP A 65 -4.32 7.06 -2.73
C ASP A 65 -5.43 7.86 -3.46
N GLU A 66 -5.12 8.40 -4.64
CA GLU A 66 -6.02 9.29 -5.41
C GLU A 66 -6.97 8.52 -6.34
N LEU A 67 -6.58 7.33 -6.81
CA LEU A 67 -7.35 6.55 -7.80
C LEU A 67 -7.81 5.18 -7.27
N ASN A 68 -7.59 4.90 -5.99
CA ASN A 68 -7.94 3.62 -5.35
C ASN A 68 -7.38 2.39 -6.10
N MET A 69 -6.14 2.50 -6.59
CA MET A 69 -5.48 1.39 -7.30
C MET A 69 -4.92 0.35 -6.33
N VAL A 70 -4.90 -0.91 -6.75
CA VAL A 70 -4.32 -2.02 -5.99
C VAL A 70 -2.97 -2.46 -6.56
N LEU A 71 -2.04 -2.85 -5.69
CA LEU A 71 -0.81 -3.51 -6.08
C LEU A 71 -1.10 -4.99 -6.32
N VAL A 72 -1.10 -5.40 -7.58
CA VAL A 72 -1.33 -6.80 -7.98
C VAL A 72 -0.06 -7.43 -8.53
N GLY A 73 0.27 -8.63 -8.04
CA GLY A 73 1.35 -9.43 -8.61
C GLY A 73 1.03 -9.85 -10.05
N LYS A 74 2.04 -9.85 -10.93
CA LYS A 74 1.83 -10.16 -12.37
C LYS A 74 1.18 -11.52 -12.59
N THR A 75 1.59 -12.56 -11.85
CA THR A 75 1.00 -13.90 -11.95
C THR A 75 -0.46 -13.92 -11.53
N THR A 76 -0.79 -13.24 -10.43
CA THR A 76 -2.17 -13.08 -9.96
C THR A 76 -3.02 -12.33 -10.98
N PHE A 77 -2.49 -11.26 -11.58
CA PHE A 77 -3.17 -10.52 -12.64
C PHE A 77 -3.42 -11.38 -13.88
N LEU A 78 -2.44 -12.21 -14.29
CA LEU A 78 -2.61 -13.16 -15.40
C LEU A 78 -3.74 -14.16 -15.12
N SER A 79 -3.83 -14.69 -13.90
CA SER A 79 -4.91 -15.59 -13.52
C SER A 79 -6.29 -14.92 -13.52
N TYR A 80 -6.36 -13.61 -13.26
CA TYR A 80 -7.61 -12.84 -13.37
C TYR A 80 -8.09 -12.73 -14.82
N ILE A 81 -7.19 -12.38 -15.74
CA ILE A 81 -7.56 -12.19 -17.14
C ILE A 81 -7.79 -13.50 -17.88
N SER A 82 -7.20 -14.62 -17.44
CA SER A 82 -7.45 -15.94 -18.02
C SER A 82 -8.74 -16.59 -17.51
N GLY A 83 -9.38 -16.03 -16.48
CA GLY A 83 -10.54 -16.64 -15.81
C GLY A 83 -10.18 -17.86 -14.94
N GLU A 84 -8.90 -18.22 -14.84
CA GLU A 84 -8.40 -19.35 -14.05
C GLU A 84 -8.21 -18.93 -12.58
N VAL A 85 -9.30 -18.50 -11.95
CA VAL A 85 -9.31 -18.01 -10.56
C VAL A 85 -8.68 -19.00 -9.57
N LYS A 86 -8.89 -20.31 -9.77
CA LYS A 86 -8.30 -21.35 -8.91
C LYS A 86 -6.78 -21.44 -9.06
N GLU A 87 -6.25 -21.15 -10.24
CA GLU A 87 -4.80 -21.11 -10.46
C GLU A 87 -4.17 -19.92 -9.73
N ALA A 88 -4.90 -18.81 -9.56
CA ALA A 88 -4.45 -17.69 -8.73
C ALA A 88 -4.21 -18.12 -7.28
N PHE A 89 -4.89 -19.14 -6.78
CA PHE A 89 -4.75 -19.59 -5.39
C PHE A 89 -3.52 -20.48 -5.22
N LYS A 90 -3.09 -21.17 -6.28
CA LYS A 90 -1.96 -22.11 -6.26
C LYS A 90 -0.65 -21.48 -6.72
N LYS A 91 -0.70 -20.59 -7.70
CA LYS A 91 0.47 -19.98 -8.36
C LYS A 91 0.71 -18.54 -7.89
N ASN A 92 0.06 -18.09 -6.83
CA ASN A 92 0.39 -16.80 -6.25
C ASN A 92 1.75 -16.87 -5.55
N VAL A 93 2.27 -15.68 -5.24
CA VAL A 93 3.52 -15.47 -4.50
C VAL A 93 3.25 -14.98 -3.08
N ALA A 94 2.14 -15.43 -2.46
CA ALA A 94 1.70 -14.91 -1.16
C ALA A 94 2.75 -15.13 -0.08
N ILE A 95 3.31 -16.34 -0.02
CA ILE A 95 4.30 -16.72 0.97
C ILE A 95 5.55 -15.86 0.78
N GLU A 96 6.09 -15.80 -0.43
CA GLU A 96 7.31 -15.05 -0.74
C GLU A 96 7.14 -13.56 -0.47
N VAL A 97 5.95 -13.00 -0.69
CA VAL A 97 5.68 -11.59 -0.39
C VAL A 97 5.60 -11.37 1.13
N ILE A 98 5.01 -12.29 1.90
CA ILE A 98 5.00 -12.22 3.37
C ILE A 98 6.43 -12.34 3.91
N GLU A 99 7.23 -13.28 3.39
CA GLU A 99 8.63 -13.47 3.75
C GLU A 99 9.46 -12.22 3.47
N TRP A 100 9.30 -11.64 2.28
CA TRP A 100 9.96 -10.38 1.92
C TRP A 100 9.53 -9.22 2.84
N PHE A 101 8.25 -9.13 3.17
CA PHE A 101 7.71 -8.06 4.02
C PHE A 101 8.22 -8.14 5.46
N LEU A 102 8.33 -9.35 6.01
CA LEU A 102 8.79 -9.58 7.39
C LEU A 102 10.31 -9.78 7.50
N GLY A 103 10.99 -10.04 6.39
CA GLY A 103 12.42 -10.39 6.38
C GLY A 103 12.73 -11.72 7.06
N LYS A 104 11.79 -12.68 7.02
CA LYS A 104 11.89 -14.01 7.62
C LYS A 104 11.39 -15.07 6.64
N LEU A 105 11.94 -16.28 6.69
CA LEU A 105 11.40 -17.41 5.93
C LEU A 105 10.15 -17.99 6.61
N LYS A 106 9.26 -18.63 5.87
CA LYS A 106 8.02 -19.25 6.39
C LYS A 106 8.32 -20.20 7.55
N GLU A 107 9.38 -20.99 7.43
CA GLU A 107 9.80 -21.98 8.43
C GLU A 107 10.26 -21.35 9.75
N GLU A 108 10.60 -20.06 9.74
CA GLU A 108 11.03 -19.30 10.92
C GLU A 108 9.88 -18.55 11.60
N MET A 109 8.71 -18.50 10.96
CA MET A 109 7.53 -17.84 11.50
C MET A 109 6.72 -18.80 12.36
N ASN A 110 5.98 -18.24 13.32
CA ASN A 110 4.79 -18.88 13.86
C ASN A 110 3.51 -18.34 13.20
N LEU A 111 2.35 -18.95 13.47
CA LEU A 111 1.08 -18.55 12.88
C LEU A 111 0.72 -17.08 13.15
N GLU A 112 1.05 -16.56 14.34
CA GLU A 112 0.78 -15.16 14.69
C GLU A 112 1.58 -14.20 13.80
N GLU A 113 2.88 -14.46 13.65
CA GLU A 113 3.76 -13.68 12.78
C GLU A 113 3.31 -13.73 11.33
N PHE A 114 2.90 -14.91 10.86
CA PHE A 114 2.36 -15.08 9.51
C PHE A 114 1.07 -14.27 9.30
N ILE A 115 0.14 -14.32 10.25
CA ILE A 115 -1.10 -13.53 10.23
C ILE A 115 -0.77 -12.03 10.19
N GLN A 116 0.19 -11.57 10.98
CA GLN A 116 0.62 -10.17 10.97
C GLN A 116 1.20 -9.76 9.60
N GLY A 117 2.03 -10.61 8.99
CA GLY A 117 2.56 -10.36 7.64
C GLY A 117 1.46 -10.32 6.58
N LEU A 118 0.50 -11.25 6.64
CA LEU A 118 -0.67 -11.27 5.77
C LEU A 118 -1.52 -10.01 5.92
N MET A 119 -1.82 -9.59 7.15
CA MET A 119 -2.56 -8.34 7.36
C MET A 119 -1.79 -7.13 6.84
N GLY A 120 -0.50 -7.03 7.17
CA GLY A 120 0.35 -5.91 6.77
C GLY A 120 0.42 -5.77 5.25
N MET A 121 0.76 -6.84 4.54
CA MET A 121 0.99 -6.76 3.11
C MET A 121 -0.30 -6.48 2.32
N TRP A 122 -1.42 -7.09 2.67
CA TRP A 122 -2.67 -6.86 1.94
C TRP A 122 -3.28 -5.49 2.21
N HIS A 123 -2.95 -4.88 3.37
CA HIS A 123 -3.23 -3.47 3.60
C HIS A 123 -2.32 -2.55 2.77
N VAL A 124 -1.01 -2.83 2.70
CA VAL A 124 -0.05 -2.11 1.85
C VAL A 124 -0.45 -2.17 0.38
N ALA A 125 -0.88 -3.34 -0.09
CA ALA A 125 -1.30 -3.55 -1.47
C ALA A 125 -2.67 -2.94 -1.82
N ASN A 126 -3.33 -2.28 -0.86
CA ASN A 126 -4.60 -1.58 -1.01
C ASN A 126 -5.80 -2.48 -1.36
N TYR A 127 -5.76 -3.77 -1.01
CA TYR A 127 -6.94 -4.64 -1.16
C TYR A 127 -8.00 -4.35 -0.09
N PHE A 128 -7.58 -3.86 1.08
CA PHE A 128 -8.46 -3.58 2.22
C PHE A 128 -8.08 -2.26 2.88
N TYR A 129 -9.06 -1.37 3.08
CA TYR A 129 -8.82 -0.10 3.76
C TYR A 129 -8.63 -0.29 5.27
N LYS A 130 -9.13 -1.39 5.85
CA LYS A 130 -8.95 -1.73 7.26
C LYS A 130 -8.96 -3.23 7.47
N ILE A 131 -7.95 -3.74 8.18
CA ILE A 131 -7.89 -5.12 8.63
C ILE A 131 -7.72 -5.12 10.15
N GLU A 132 -8.62 -5.81 10.85
CA GLU A 132 -8.63 -5.88 12.31
C GLU A 132 -8.37 -7.33 12.73
N SER A 133 -7.66 -7.51 13.82
CA SER A 133 -7.47 -8.81 14.44
C SER A 133 -7.81 -8.75 15.93
N ASP A 134 -8.39 -9.84 16.41
CA ASP A 134 -8.55 -10.13 17.82
C ASP A 134 -8.10 -11.58 18.08
N LYS A 135 -7.52 -11.84 19.24
CA LYS A 135 -7.05 -13.16 19.65
C LYS A 135 -7.74 -13.52 20.96
N ASN A 136 -8.53 -14.58 20.95
CA ASN A 136 -9.22 -15.01 22.16
C ASN A 136 -8.25 -15.72 23.13
N LYS A 137 -8.71 -15.98 24.36
CA LYS A 137 -7.91 -16.66 25.39
C LYS A 137 -7.51 -18.10 25.02
N GLU A 138 -8.25 -18.71 24.09
CA GLU A 138 -8.01 -20.08 23.59
C GLU A 138 -7.01 -20.09 22.43
N GLY A 139 -6.45 -18.95 22.06
CA GLY A 139 -5.46 -18.83 20.98
C GLY A 139 -6.04 -18.77 19.57
N SER A 140 -7.38 -18.75 19.43
CA SER A 140 -8.04 -18.56 18.14
C SER A 140 -8.00 -17.10 17.71
N TYR A 141 -7.78 -16.86 16.43
CA TYR A 141 -7.74 -15.53 15.84
C TYR A 141 -9.06 -15.23 15.14
N GLN A 142 -9.59 -14.03 15.35
CA GLN A 142 -10.68 -13.48 14.54
C GLN A 142 -10.14 -12.31 13.73
N LEU A 143 -10.06 -12.48 12.42
CA LEU A 143 -9.65 -11.44 11.48
C LEU A 143 -10.88 -10.85 10.81
N ARG A 144 -10.92 -9.53 10.64
CA ARG A 144 -11.95 -8.83 9.88
C ARG A 144 -11.29 -7.98 8.80
N PHE A 145 -11.66 -8.23 7.56
CA PHE A 145 -11.19 -7.51 6.39
C PHE A 145 -12.30 -6.61 5.88
N ASN A 146 -12.05 -5.31 5.77
CA ASN A 146 -13.03 -4.32 5.29
C ASN A 146 -12.57 -3.73 3.95
N HIS A 147 -13.49 -3.64 3.00
CA HIS A 147 -13.28 -3.11 1.65
C HIS A 147 -14.55 -2.39 1.18
N ASP A 148 -14.46 -1.61 0.10
CA ASP A 148 -15.54 -0.78 -0.47
C ASP A 148 -16.11 -1.39 -1.78
N LEU A 149 -16.01 -2.72 -1.89
CA LEU A 149 -16.44 -3.52 -3.05
C LEU A 149 -17.64 -4.40 -2.70
N ASN A 150 -17.97 -5.37 -3.56
CA ASN A 150 -19.16 -6.20 -3.40
C ASN A 150 -18.91 -7.55 -2.72
N LYS A 151 -19.99 -8.26 -2.39
CA LYS A 151 -19.95 -9.60 -1.78
C LYS A 151 -19.14 -10.62 -2.57
N THR A 152 -19.04 -10.51 -3.89
CA THR A 152 -18.21 -11.41 -4.72
C THR A 152 -16.74 -11.25 -4.39
N TYR A 153 -16.30 -10.00 -4.18
CA TYR A 153 -14.95 -9.69 -3.73
C TYR A 153 -14.68 -10.29 -2.34
N SER A 154 -15.63 -10.15 -1.40
CA SER A 154 -15.52 -10.74 -0.06
C SER A 154 -15.38 -12.26 -0.12
N ASN A 155 -16.21 -12.93 -0.92
CA ASN A 155 -16.14 -14.38 -1.12
C ASN A 155 -14.81 -14.82 -1.70
N TYR A 156 -14.33 -14.11 -2.73
CA TYR A 156 -13.06 -14.42 -3.38
C TYR A 156 -11.91 -14.43 -2.36
N TRP A 157 -11.76 -13.34 -1.61
CA TRP A 157 -10.64 -13.19 -0.67
C TRP A 157 -10.76 -14.09 0.55
N ALA A 158 -11.98 -14.32 1.05
CA ALA A 158 -12.17 -15.25 2.16
C ALA A 158 -11.75 -16.68 1.78
N ASN A 159 -12.07 -17.13 0.57
CA ASN A 159 -11.64 -18.44 0.06
C ASN A 159 -10.13 -18.48 -0.19
N TYR A 160 -9.59 -17.40 -0.77
CA TYR A 160 -8.15 -17.28 -1.02
C TYR A 160 -7.36 -17.43 0.29
N PHE A 161 -7.75 -16.69 1.33
CA PHE A 161 -7.04 -16.71 2.61
C PHE A 161 -7.27 -17.99 3.40
N GLU A 162 -8.46 -18.59 3.34
CA GLU A 162 -8.69 -19.92 3.89
C GLU A 162 -7.73 -20.93 3.28
N THR A 163 -7.66 -21.02 1.95
CA THR A 163 -6.73 -21.93 1.26
C THR A 163 -5.28 -21.65 1.64
N LEU A 164 -4.86 -20.38 1.62
CA LEU A 164 -3.50 -19.98 1.99
C LEU A 164 -3.15 -20.42 3.42
N LEU A 165 -4.06 -20.25 4.37
CA LEU A 165 -3.84 -20.60 5.77
C LEU A 165 -3.81 -22.12 5.97
N THR A 166 -4.81 -22.84 5.47
CA THR A 166 -4.93 -24.30 5.68
C THR A 166 -3.85 -25.09 4.94
N ASP A 167 -3.35 -24.58 3.82
CA ASP A 167 -2.26 -25.24 3.07
C ASP A 167 -0.90 -25.07 3.74
N ASN A 168 -0.75 -24.09 4.63
CA ASN A 168 0.55 -23.68 5.19
C ASN A 168 0.67 -23.87 6.71
N TRP A 169 -0.46 -24.03 7.40
CA TRP A 169 -0.55 -24.10 8.86
C TRP A 169 -1.57 -25.15 9.27
N ASP A 170 -1.27 -25.87 10.36
CA ASP A 170 -2.21 -26.82 10.97
C ASP A 170 -3.31 -26.07 11.74
N CYS A 171 -4.33 -25.65 11.00
CA CYS A 171 -5.44 -24.86 11.52
C CYS A 171 -6.72 -25.12 10.73
N SER A 172 -7.85 -24.78 11.34
CA SER A 172 -9.14 -24.68 10.66
C SER A 172 -9.57 -23.23 10.54
N VAL A 173 -10.30 -22.90 9.48
CA VAL A 173 -10.76 -21.54 9.19
C VAL A 173 -12.27 -21.55 8.97
N GLU A 174 -13.00 -20.77 9.77
CA GLU A 174 -14.42 -20.49 9.54
C GLU A 174 -14.59 -19.10 8.93
N LYS A 175 -15.49 -18.95 7.96
CA LYS A 175 -15.69 -17.70 7.21
C LYS A 175 -17.08 -17.12 7.43
N PHE A 176 -17.15 -15.81 7.65
CA PHE A 176 -18.43 -15.07 7.65
C PHE A 176 -18.39 -13.96 6.63
N ILE A 177 -19.26 -14.03 5.62
CA ILE A 177 -19.24 -13.14 4.45
C ILE A 177 -20.31 -12.05 4.57
N ARG A 178 -19.92 -10.79 4.43
CA ARG A 178 -20.81 -9.63 4.28
C ARG A 178 -20.57 -8.96 2.92
N ASN A 179 -21.25 -7.85 2.61
CA ASN A 179 -21.11 -7.19 1.31
C ASN A 179 -19.74 -6.49 1.15
N GLU A 180 -19.33 -5.74 2.18
CA GLU A 180 -18.13 -4.88 2.19
C GLU A 180 -17.12 -5.34 3.26
N SER A 181 -17.28 -6.56 3.76
CA SER A 181 -16.35 -7.16 4.70
C SER A 181 -16.51 -8.67 4.77
N PHE A 182 -15.50 -9.33 5.29
CA PHE A 182 -15.59 -10.71 5.73
C PHE A 182 -14.75 -10.95 6.97
N TYR A 183 -15.06 -12.05 7.65
CA TYR A 183 -14.36 -12.51 8.84
C TYR A 183 -13.75 -13.88 8.58
N LEU A 184 -12.55 -14.09 9.13
CA LEU A 184 -11.90 -15.39 9.24
C LEU A 184 -11.72 -15.70 10.72
N ILE A 185 -12.26 -16.83 11.19
CA ILE A 185 -11.97 -17.36 12.52
C ILE A 185 -11.01 -18.52 12.35
N ILE A 186 -9.77 -18.32 12.77
CA ILE A 186 -8.66 -19.27 12.62
C ILE A 186 -8.45 -19.97 13.95
N LYS A 187 -8.63 -21.29 13.96
CA LYS A 187 -8.46 -22.15 15.14
C LYS A 187 -7.23 -23.03 14.93
N PRO A 188 -6.13 -22.80 15.66
CA PRO A 188 -4.99 -23.71 15.65
C PRO A 188 -5.42 -25.11 16.07
N THR A 189 -4.84 -26.14 15.45
CA THR A 189 -5.09 -27.55 15.81
C THR A 189 -4.05 -28.04 16.82
#